data_AF-A0A3D5HQV8-F1
#
_entry.id   AF-A0A3D5HQV8-F1
#
_cell.length_a   1.000
_cell.length_b   1.000
_cell.length_c   1.000
_cell.angle_alpha   90.00
_cell.angle_beta   90.00
_cell.angle_gamma   90.00
#
_symmetry.space_group_name_H-M   'P 1'
#
loop_
_entity.id
_entity.type
_entity.pdbx_description
1 polymer ?
#
loop_
_entity_poly.entity_id
_entity_poly.type
_entity_poly.pdbx_seq_one_letter_code
_entity_poly.pdbx_strand_id
1 'polypeptide(L)'
;CFTLYNKYRGTQVMKDTLVAENIEYSRFFTSPSILNNILWTGVVDSKGVYYFGQYSLLDIEPKFKLSKMEKNHDLIADASQDDKVINILRWFSNDYFAVMKREDGKLQINDMRYGIFKGDGTSEKDFIFNFPVERLSDGSYNLIKAQGGPPDGADRGEMATDLWARIKGI
;
A
#
# COMPACT_ATOMS: atom_id res chain seq x y z
N CYS A 1 17.21 -21.01 5.29
CA CYS A 1 16.16 -20.78 4.27
C CYS A 1 16.35 -19.41 3.61
N PHE A 2 16.50 -19.38 2.29
CA PHE A 2 16.77 -18.16 1.50
C PHE A 2 15.74 -17.03 1.72
N THR A 3 14.46 -17.38 1.82
CA THR A 3 13.37 -16.43 2.10
C THR A 3 13.47 -15.76 3.46
N LEU A 4 13.92 -16.49 4.50
CA LEU A 4 14.10 -15.91 5.85
C LEU A 4 15.27 -14.92 5.87
N TYR A 5 16.33 -15.23 5.14
CA TYR A 5 17.47 -14.33 4.99
C TYR A 5 17.08 -13.03 4.28
N ASN A 6 16.35 -13.12 3.17
CA ASN A 6 15.88 -11.93 2.45
C ASN A 6 14.88 -11.12 3.28
N LYS A 7 13.99 -11.79 4.03
CA LYS A 7 13.10 -11.12 5.00
C LYS A 7 13.89 -10.35 6.06
N TYR A 8 14.89 -10.99 6.65
CA TYR A 8 15.77 -10.34 7.61
C TYR A 8 16.44 -9.10 6.99
N ARG A 9 17.04 -9.23 5.79
CA ARG A 9 17.67 -8.11 5.09
C ARG A 9 16.70 -6.97 4.80
N GLY A 10 15.55 -7.25 4.18
CA GLY A 10 14.56 -6.23 3.86
C GLY A 10 14.05 -5.51 5.13
N THR A 11 13.89 -6.23 6.23
CA THR A 11 13.54 -5.63 7.52
C THR A 11 14.66 -4.76 8.10
N GLN A 12 15.93 -5.16 8.01
CA GLN A 12 17.04 -4.33 8.48
C GLN A 12 17.17 -3.04 7.64
N VAL A 13 17.14 -3.16 6.31
CA VAL A 13 17.19 -2.01 5.40
C VAL A 13 16.05 -1.03 5.65
N MET A 14 14.85 -1.51 5.97
CA MET A 14 13.74 -0.63 6.37
C MET A 14 14.07 0.12 7.67
N LYS A 15 14.57 -0.56 8.70
CA LYS A 15 14.96 0.09 9.97
C LYS A 15 16.04 1.15 9.76
N ASP A 16 17.06 0.81 8.99
CA ASP A 16 18.16 1.73 8.68
C ASP A 16 17.66 2.95 7.89
N THR A 17 16.74 2.73 6.93
CA THR A 17 16.09 3.81 6.18
C THR A 17 15.33 4.75 7.12
N LEU A 18 14.55 4.21 8.05
CA LEU A 18 13.76 4.99 9.01
C LEU A 18 14.63 5.82 9.96
N VAL A 19 15.76 5.27 10.41
CA VAL A 19 16.74 5.99 11.23
C VAL A 19 17.40 7.10 10.43
N ALA A 20 17.83 6.81 9.20
CA ALA A 20 18.50 7.78 8.34
C ALA A 20 17.60 8.95 7.93
N GLU A 21 16.30 8.71 7.75
CA GLU A 21 15.31 9.74 7.41
C GLU A 21 14.65 10.39 8.64
N ASN A 22 15.02 9.97 9.84
CA ASN A 22 14.46 10.44 11.10
C ASN A 22 12.91 10.36 11.15
N ILE A 23 12.36 9.23 10.68
CA ILE A 23 10.92 8.99 10.63
C ILE A 23 10.47 8.32 11.94
N GLU A 24 9.60 8.99 12.68
CA GLU A 24 8.90 8.40 13.81
C GLU A 24 7.79 7.46 13.31
N TYR A 25 7.71 6.26 13.90
CA TYR A 25 6.72 5.26 13.52
C TYR A 25 6.24 4.44 14.72
N SER A 26 5.00 3.95 14.61
CA SER A 26 4.41 3.05 15.61
C SER A 26 4.67 1.58 15.25
N ARG A 27 4.57 1.25 13.96
CA ARG A 27 4.79 -0.08 13.40
C ARG A 27 5.16 0.04 11.93
N PHE A 28 5.74 -1.01 11.37
CA PHE A 28 5.95 -1.12 9.93
C PHE A 28 5.76 -2.57 9.49
N PHE A 29 5.54 -2.75 8.20
CA PHE A 29 5.42 -4.04 7.55
C PHE A 29 6.30 -4.06 6.31
N THR A 30 6.94 -5.21 6.05
CA THR A 30 7.70 -5.45 4.82
C THR A 30 7.31 -6.80 4.23
N SER A 31 7.22 -6.90 2.92
CA SER A 31 6.97 -8.15 2.22
C SER A 31 7.69 -8.16 0.87
N PRO A 32 7.98 -9.34 0.31
CA PRO A 32 8.33 -9.39 -1.11
C PRO A 32 7.17 -8.78 -1.93
N SER A 33 7.50 -8.08 -3.02
CA SER A 33 6.50 -7.66 -3.98
C SER A 33 6.02 -8.86 -4.82
N ILE A 34 4.96 -8.65 -5.61
CA ILE A 34 4.28 -9.74 -6.30
C ILE A 34 5.25 -10.46 -7.27
N LEU A 35 5.13 -11.79 -7.34
CA LEU A 35 5.82 -12.68 -8.27
C LEU A 35 7.35 -12.79 -8.08
N ASN A 36 7.94 -12.28 -7.01
CA ASN A 36 9.38 -12.38 -6.81
C ASN A 36 9.80 -12.35 -5.31
N ASN A 37 11.10 -12.48 -5.03
CA ASN A 37 11.66 -12.36 -3.67
C ASN A 37 12.86 -11.39 -3.60
N ILE A 38 13.06 -10.60 -4.65
CA ILE A 38 14.20 -9.70 -4.83
C ILE A 38 13.79 -8.26 -4.54
N LEU A 39 12.63 -7.84 -5.03
CA LEU A 39 12.01 -6.56 -4.75
C LEU A 39 11.11 -6.70 -3.52
N TRP A 40 11.33 -5.82 -2.56
CA TRP A 40 10.62 -5.76 -1.30
C TRP A 40 9.81 -4.47 -1.24
N THR A 41 8.55 -4.60 -0.85
CA THR A 41 7.69 -3.46 -0.52
C THR A 41 7.64 -3.29 0.98
N GLY A 42 7.43 -2.06 1.44
CA GLY A 42 7.26 -1.75 2.84
C GLY A 42 6.31 -0.61 3.06
N VAL A 43 5.62 -0.65 4.20
CA VAL A 43 4.75 0.40 4.70
C VAL A 43 5.07 0.67 6.16
N VAL A 44 5.03 1.93 6.54
CA VAL A 44 5.40 2.45 7.84
C VAL A 44 4.24 3.28 8.34
N ASP A 45 3.71 2.89 9.48
CA ASP A 45 2.61 3.54 10.15
C ASP A 45 3.14 4.68 11.03
N SER A 46 2.92 5.91 10.58
CA SER A 46 3.26 7.13 11.32
C SER A 46 2.00 7.94 11.63
N LYS A 47 2.14 8.97 12.46
CA LYS A 47 0.99 9.73 12.98
C LYS A 47 0.26 10.45 11.83
N GLY A 48 -0.98 10.01 11.55
CA GLY A 48 -1.83 10.55 10.49
C GLY A 48 -1.45 10.13 9.06
N VAL A 49 -0.28 9.50 8.87
CA VAL A 49 0.29 9.24 7.53
C VAL A 49 0.87 7.84 7.43
N TYR A 50 0.92 7.30 6.22
CA TYR A 50 1.77 6.17 5.88
C TYR A 50 2.96 6.64 5.07
N TYR A 51 4.12 6.09 5.37
CA TYR A 51 5.23 6.05 4.42
C TYR A 51 5.24 4.68 3.76
N PHE A 52 5.38 4.61 2.46
CA PHE A 52 5.40 3.35 1.74
C PHE A 52 6.38 3.41 0.59
N GLY A 53 6.95 2.28 0.21
CA GLY A 53 8.00 2.29 -0.80
C GLY A 53 8.56 0.92 -1.11
N GLN A 54 9.56 0.90 -1.99
CA GLN A 54 10.18 -0.33 -2.46
C GLN A 54 11.70 -0.27 -2.35
N TYR A 55 12.29 -1.44 -2.14
CA TYR A 55 13.72 -1.69 -2.09
C TYR A 55 14.04 -3.00 -2.82
N SER A 56 14.95 -2.99 -3.78
CA SER A 56 15.47 -4.21 -4.40
C SER A 56 16.75 -4.66 -3.71
N LEU A 57 16.92 -5.97 -3.50
CA LEU A 57 18.21 -6.53 -3.06
C LEU A 57 19.36 -6.25 -4.04
N LEU A 58 19.04 -5.77 -5.25
CA LEU A 58 19.98 -5.36 -6.30
C LEU A 58 20.13 -3.84 -6.42
N ASP A 59 19.42 -3.03 -5.62
CA ASP A 59 19.62 -1.57 -5.59
C ASP A 59 21.06 -1.26 -5.13
N ILE A 60 21.68 -0.23 -5.72
CA ILE A 60 23.06 0.19 -5.39
C ILE A 60 23.15 0.63 -3.93
N GLU A 61 22.17 1.41 -3.50
CA GLU A 61 22.01 1.85 -2.12
C GLU A 61 21.00 0.96 -1.39
N PRO A 62 21.36 0.37 -0.23
CA PRO A 62 20.43 -0.43 0.56
C PRO A 62 19.46 0.48 1.33
N LYS A 63 18.50 1.08 0.61
CA LYS A 63 17.54 2.04 1.16
C LYS A 63 16.17 1.92 0.50
N PHE A 64 15.10 1.98 1.29
CA PHE A 64 13.75 2.10 0.74
C PHE A 64 13.53 3.50 0.17
N LYS A 65 12.96 3.58 -1.04
CA LYS A 65 12.47 4.85 -1.59
C LYS A 65 11.05 5.06 -1.10
N LEU A 66 10.90 5.84 -0.03
CA LEU A 66 9.63 6.08 0.64
C LEU A 66 8.88 7.28 0.04
N SER A 67 7.62 7.06 -0.28
CA SER A 67 6.61 8.07 -0.56
C SER A 67 5.67 8.21 0.64
N LYS A 68 5.01 9.37 0.75
CA LYS A 68 4.11 9.69 1.86
C LYS A 68 2.66 9.74 1.38
N MET A 69 1.73 9.19 2.16
CA MET A 69 0.29 9.30 1.95
C MET A 69 -0.45 9.60 3.26
N GLU A 70 -1.43 10.50 3.22
CA GLU A 70 -2.33 10.73 4.35
C GLU A 70 -3.30 9.56 4.53
N LYS A 71 -3.56 9.16 5.78
CA LYS A 71 -4.46 8.03 6.08
C LYS A 71 -5.91 8.34 5.76
N ASN A 72 -6.33 9.58 5.99
CA ASN A 72 -7.69 10.10 5.83
C ASN A 72 -8.77 9.22 6.47
N HIS A 73 -8.48 8.59 7.62
CA HIS A 73 -9.46 7.76 8.35
C HIS A 73 -10.72 8.55 8.74
N ASP A 74 -10.61 9.87 8.84
CA ASP A 74 -11.74 10.78 9.11
C ASP A 74 -12.83 10.72 8.03
N LEU A 75 -12.50 10.32 6.79
CA LEU A 75 -13.47 10.19 5.70
C LEU A 75 -14.50 9.07 5.92
N ILE A 76 -14.22 8.17 6.85
CA ILE A 76 -15.11 7.08 7.25
C ILE A 76 -15.39 7.10 8.77
N ALA A 77 -15.11 8.22 9.45
CA ALA A 77 -15.30 8.32 10.90
C ALA A 77 -16.76 8.24 11.34
N ASP A 78 -17.69 8.49 10.43
CA ASP A 78 -19.13 8.36 10.63
C ASP A 78 -19.65 6.94 10.37
N ALA A 79 -18.80 6.01 9.94
CA ALA A 79 -19.16 4.61 9.79
C ALA A 79 -19.64 4.04 11.14
N SER A 80 -20.73 3.28 11.10
CA SER A 80 -21.18 2.53 12.28
C SER A 80 -20.06 1.60 12.79
N GLN A 81 -19.96 1.44 14.11
CA GLN A 81 -19.01 0.50 14.70
C GLN A 81 -19.24 -0.95 14.22
N ASP A 82 -20.48 -1.28 13.87
CA ASP A 82 -20.88 -2.60 13.36
C ASP A 82 -20.87 -2.69 11.82
N ASP A 83 -20.29 -1.70 11.13
CA ASP A 83 -20.19 -1.72 9.67
C ASP A 83 -19.35 -2.90 9.19
N LYS A 84 -20.02 -3.87 8.55
CA LYS A 84 -19.38 -5.11 8.11
C LYS A 84 -18.30 -4.87 7.07
N VAL A 85 -18.53 -3.97 6.11
CA VAL A 85 -17.58 -3.74 5.00
C VAL A 85 -16.32 -3.07 5.53
N ILE A 86 -16.48 -2.00 6.31
CA ILE A 86 -15.34 -1.32 6.93
C ILE A 86 -14.57 -2.27 7.84
N ASN A 87 -15.26 -3.03 8.70
CA ASN A 87 -14.60 -3.97 9.61
C ASN A 87 -13.85 -5.09 8.88
N ILE A 88 -14.41 -5.62 7.79
CA ILE A 88 -13.72 -6.61 6.94
C ILE A 88 -12.47 -6.00 6.31
N LEU A 89 -12.54 -4.79 5.76
CA LEU A 89 -11.40 -4.14 5.11
C LEU A 89 -10.30 -3.76 6.10
N ARG A 90 -10.68 -3.34 7.31
CA ARG A 90 -9.74 -3.10 8.42
C ARG A 90 -9.01 -4.37 8.84
N TRP A 91 -9.77 -5.45 9.07
CA TRP A 91 -9.19 -6.75 9.38
C TRP A 91 -8.29 -7.26 8.27
N PHE A 92 -8.76 -7.18 7.01
CA PHE A 92 -8.03 -7.65 5.84
C PHE A 92 -6.68 -6.96 5.72
N SER A 93 -6.66 -5.62 5.85
CA SER A 93 -5.46 -4.79 5.80
C SER A 93 -4.60 -4.84 7.07
N ASN A 94 -5.03 -5.54 8.12
CA ASN A 94 -4.40 -5.49 9.44
C ASN A 94 -4.25 -4.04 9.97
N ASP A 95 -5.29 -3.24 9.76
CA ASP A 95 -5.37 -1.79 9.98
C ASP A 95 -4.37 -0.94 9.17
N TYR A 96 -3.63 -1.50 8.19
CA TYR A 96 -2.80 -0.73 7.25
C TYR A 96 -3.62 -0.30 6.02
N PHE A 97 -4.61 0.57 6.23
CA PHE A 97 -5.42 1.08 5.14
C PHE A 97 -5.42 2.61 5.08
N ALA A 98 -5.43 3.16 3.87
CA ALA A 98 -5.67 4.59 3.63
C ALA A 98 -6.99 4.76 2.90
N VAL A 99 -7.65 5.90 3.11
CA VAL A 99 -8.89 6.27 2.43
C VAL A 99 -8.61 7.42 1.46
N MET A 100 -9.20 7.37 0.28
CA MET A 100 -9.15 8.47 -0.68
C MET A 100 -10.50 8.72 -1.33
N LYS A 101 -10.71 9.95 -1.81
CA LYS A 101 -11.86 10.30 -2.62
C LYS A 101 -11.56 10.01 -4.08
N ARG A 102 -12.53 9.39 -4.73
CA ARG A 102 -12.49 9.06 -6.16
C ARG A 102 -13.00 10.21 -7.01
N GLU A 103 -12.71 10.17 -8.30
CA GLU A 103 -13.23 11.15 -9.28
C GLU A 103 -14.76 11.09 -9.38
N ASP A 104 -15.37 9.91 -9.17
CA ASP A 104 -16.82 9.71 -9.17
C ASP A 104 -17.51 10.17 -7.86
N GLY A 105 -16.75 10.78 -6.95
CA GLY A 105 -17.23 11.29 -5.66
C GLY A 105 -17.39 10.22 -4.57
N LYS A 106 -17.14 8.95 -4.88
CA LYS A 106 -17.17 7.85 -3.90
C LYS A 106 -15.86 7.75 -3.13
N LEU A 107 -15.81 6.85 -2.16
CA LEU A 107 -14.60 6.58 -1.40
C LEU A 107 -13.89 5.33 -1.93
N GLN A 108 -12.60 5.26 -1.68
CA GLN A 108 -11.78 4.10 -1.95
C GLN A 108 -10.91 3.82 -0.74
N ILE A 109 -10.91 2.57 -0.31
CA ILE A 109 -10.05 2.07 0.76
C ILE A 109 -8.93 1.27 0.11
N ASN A 110 -7.68 1.60 0.43
CA ASN A 110 -6.50 0.95 -0.13
C ASN A 110 -5.77 0.17 0.95
N ASP A 111 -5.36 -1.07 0.65
CA ASP A 111 -4.43 -1.81 1.52
C ASP A 111 -2.99 -1.37 1.23
N MET A 112 -2.38 -0.72 2.21
CA MET A 112 -1.07 -0.09 2.06
C MET A 112 0.09 -1.09 2.11
N ARG A 113 -0.13 -2.35 2.52
CA ARG A 113 0.95 -3.34 2.71
C ARG A 113 1.60 -3.77 1.40
N TYR A 114 0.84 -3.74 0.31
CA TYR A 114 1.31 -4.19 -0.99
C TYR A 114 1.80 -3.04 -1.87
N GLY A 115 1.53 -1.79 -1.47
CA GLY A 115 1.95 -0.59 -2.18
C GLY A 115 1.20 -0.36 -3.49
N ILE A 116 1.90 0.29 -4.42
CA ILE A 116 1.37 0.73 -5.71
C ILE A 116 2.05 0.01 -6.88
N PHE A 117 1.35 -0.11 -8.01
CA PHE A 117 1.87 -0.59 -9.29
C PHE A 117 2.76 0.46 -9.96
N LYS A 118 2.31 1.72 -9.96
CA LYS A 118 2.95 2.84 -10.65
C LYS A 118 2.54 4.15 -9.98
N GLY A 119 3.36 5.19 -10.18
CA GLY A 119 3.07 6.55 -9.70
C GLY A 119 3.64 6.82 -8.31
N ASP A 120 3.01 7.75 -7.62
CA ASP A 120 3.36 8.24 -6.29
C ASP A 120 2.24 8.00 -5.26
N GLY A 121 1.16 7.31 -5.65
CA GLY A 121 0.01 7.04 -4.79
C GLY A 121 -1.02 8.17 -4.77
N THR A 122 -0.99 9.06 -5.76
CA THR A 122 -1.96 10.15 -5.91
C THR A 122 -3.19 9.74 -6.74
N SER A 123 -3.07 8.74 -7.62
CA SER A 123 -4.20 8.27 -8.43
C SER A 123 -4.87 7.05 -7.80
N GLU A 124 -6.20 6.99 -7.94
CA GLU A 124 -7.01 5.87 -7.45
C GLU A 124 -6.63 4.51 -8.08
N LYS A 125 -5.98 4.52 -9.25
CA LYS A 125 -5.55 3.32 -9.99
C LYS A 125 -4.14 2.84 -9.61
N ASP A 126 -3.43 3.60 -8.79
CA ASP A 126 -2.03 3.31 -8.47
C ASP A 126 -1.93 2.10 -7.55
N PHE A 127 -2.92 1.88 -6.68
CA PHE A 127 -2.90 0.87 -5.62
C PHE A 127 -3.22 -0.53 -6.15
N ILE A 128 -2.41 -1.50 -5.73
CA ILE A 128 -2.59 -2.92 -6.09
C ILE A 128 -3.92 -3.46 -5.56
N PHE A 129 -4.24 -3.11 -4.32
CA PHE A 129 -5.48 -3.49 -3.65
C PHE A 129 -6.25 -2.23 -3.31
N ASN A 130 -7.10 -1.83 -4.24
CA ASN A 130 -8.07 -0.76 -4.07
C ASN A 130 -9.48 -1.34 -3.94
N PHE A 131 -10.24 -0.81 -2.99
CA PHE A 131 -11.60 -1.25 -2.66
C PHE A 131 -12.52 -0.03 -2.69
N PRO A 132 -13.16 0.26 -3.83
CA PRO A 132 -14.15 1.31 -3.91
C PRO A 132 -15.35 1.00 -3.03
N VAL A 133 -15.78 1.96 -2.21
CA VAL A 133 -16.93 1.83 -1.31
C VAL A 133 -17.89 3.00 -1.48
N GLU A 134 -19.18 2.72 -1.35
CA GLU A 134 -20.23 3.73 -1.32
C GLU A 134 -20.92 3.74 0.03
N ARG A 135 -21.28 4.93 0.48
CA ARG A 135 -22.09 5.14 1.67
C ARG A 135 -23.57 4.97 1.30
N LEU A 136 -24.28 4.16 2.08
CA LEU A 136 -25.71 3.93 1.96
C LEU A 136 -26.49 4.95 2.79
N SER A 137 -27.81 5.04 2.56
CA SER A 137 -28.67 5.99 3.26
C SER A 137 -28.83 5.71 4.75
N ASP A 138 -28.57 4.47 5.20
CA ASP A 138 -28.58 4.08 6.61
C ASP A 138 -27.24 4.35 7.33
N GLY A 139 -26.26 4.92 6.63
CA GLY A 139 -24.94 5.21 7.17
C GLY A 139 -23.94 4.05 7.11
N SER A 140 -24.35 2.88 6.62
CA SER A 140 -23.44 1.77 6.35
C SER A 140 -22.73 1.93 5.01
N TYR A 141 -21.67 1.17 4.79
CA TYR A 141 -20.89 1.14 3.57
C TYR A 141 -21.12 -0.16 2.80
N ASN A 142 -21.18 -0.02 1.49
CA ASN A 142 -21.21 -1.14 0.56
C ASN A 142 -19.94 -1.16 -0.29
N LEU A 143 -19.42 -2.36 -0.54
CA LEU A 143 -18.29 -2.55 -1.44
C LEU A 143 -18.80 -2.52 -2.88
N ILE A 144 -18.31 -1.58 -3.66
CA ILE A 144 -18.54 -1.53 -5.10
C ILE A 144 -17.52 -2.46 -5.71
N LYS A 145 -17.98 -3.38 -6.58
CA LYS A 145 -17.20 -4.41 -7.29
C LYS A 145 -15.69 -4.15 -7.23
N ALA A 146 -15.01 -4.84 -6.31
CA ALA A 146 -13.58 -4.67 -6.13
C ALA A 146 -12.85 -5.01 -7.44
N GLN A 147 -12.03 -4.08 -7.93
CA GLN A 147 -11.11 -4.36 -9.02
C GLN A 147 -9.81 -4.88 -8.41
N GLY A 148 -9.69 -6.20 -8.29
CA GLY A 148 -8.44 -6.84 -7.93
C GLY A 148 -7.54 -6.98 -9.17
N GLY A 149 -6.31 -6.46 -9.10
CA GLY A 149 -5.32 -6.57 -10.17
C GLY A 149 -5.15 -5.29 -10.99
N PRO A 150 -4.44 -5.36 -12.13
CA PRO A 150 -4.24 -4.20 -13.01
C PRO A 150 -5.59 -3.57 -13.38
N PRO A 151 -5.71 -2.22 -13.30
CA PRO A 151 -6.93 -1.51 -13.67
C PRO A 151 -7.41 -1.89 -15.08
N ASP A 152 -8.73 -1.87 -15.29
CA ASP A 152 -9.29 -2.05 -16.63
C ASP A 152 -8.75 -0.97 -17.58
N GLY A 153 -8.16 -1.40 -18.71
CA GLY A 153 -7.50 -0.52 -19.67
C GLY A 153 -6.04 -0.15 -19.35
N ALA A 154 -5.48 -0.64 -18.24
CA ALA A 154 -4.05 -0.50 -17.96
C ALA A 154 -3.20 -1.34 -18.92
N ASP A 155 -2.09 -0.77 -19.39
CA ASP A 155 -1.10 -1.50 -20.17
C ASP A 155 -0.34 -2.48 -19.27
N ARG A 156 -0.79 -3.75 -19.28
CA ARG A 156 -0.18 -4.84 -18.51
C ARG A 156 1.28 -5.08 -18.92
N GLY A 157 1.66 -4.78 -20.16
CA GLY A 157 3.03 -4.90 -20.65
C GLY A 157 3.92 -3.83 -20.03
N GLU A 158 3.43 -2.59 -19.96
CA GLU A 158 4.13 -1.50 -19.29
C GLU A 158 4.30 -1.81 -17.79
N MET A 159 3.25 -2.27 -17.11
CA MET A 159 3.33 -2.64 -15.69
C MET A 159 4.34 -3.77 -15.41
N ALA A 160 4.39 -4.78 -16.28
CA ALA A 160 5.39 -5.85 -16.17
C ALA A 160 6.81 -5.30 -16.39
N THR A 161 6.96 -4.35 -17.32
CA THR A 161 8.24 -3.69 -17.60
C THR A 161 8.71 -2.86 -16.41
N ASP A 162 7.82 -2.07 -15.81
CA ASP A 162 8.11 -1.24 -14.63
C ASP A 162 8.49 -2.11 -13.42
N LEU A 163 7.75 -3.20 -13.18
CA LEU A 163 8.08 -4.18 -12.14
C LEU A 163 9.46 -4.80 -12.39
N TRP A 164 9.75 -5.21 -13.62
CA TRP A 164 11.04 -5.79 -13.98
C TRP A 164 12.19 -4.79 -13.83
N ALA A 165 11.96 -3.53 -14.19
CA ALA A 165 12.93 -2.45 -13.99
C ALA A 165 13.24 -2.28 -12.49
N ARG A 166 12.23 -2.27 -11.62
CA ARG A 166 12.47 -2.22 -10.18
C ARG A 166 13.13 -3.47 -9.61
N ILE A 167 12.79 -4.66 -10.09
CA ILE A 167 13.43 -5.92 -9.66
C ILE A 167 14.93 -5.88 -9.93
N LYS A 168 15.36 -5.42 -11.12
CA LYS A 168 16.78 -5.31 -11.48
C LYS A 168 17.58 -4.33 -10.62
N GLY A 169 16.88 -3.54 -9.82
CA GLY A 169 17.47 -2.51 -8.99
C GLY A 169 17.72 -1.22 -9.77
N ILE A 170 18.02 -0.16 -9.01
CA ILE A 170 18.38 1.17 -9.49
C ILE A 170 19.59 1.73 -8.72
#